data_AF-K9UB42-F1
#
_entry.id   AF-K9UB42-F1
#
_cell.length_a   1.000
_cell.length_b   1.000
_cell.length_c   1.000
_cell.angle_alpha   90.00
_cell.angle_beta   90.00
_cell.angle_gamma   90.00
#
_symmetry.space_group_name_H-M   'P 1'
#
loop_
_entity.id
_entity.type
_entity.pdbx_description
1 polymer ?
#
loop_
_entity_poly.entity_id
_entity_poly.type
_entity_poly.pdbx_seq_one_letter_code
_entity_poly.pdbx_strand_id
1 'polypeptide(L)' 'MNNLADNLSFRHTFNTQKLIESHPAKIRNANKKIVYRIACPPDSIHHGEIVFSRWRSIALQDLCEGF' A
#
# COMPACT_ATOMS: atom_id res chain seq x y z
N MET A 1 0.60 -15.34 24.68
CA MET A 1 2.07 -15.27 24.82
C MET A 1 2.54 -14.17 23.89
N ASN A 2 2.83 -12.97 24.45
CA ASN A 2 3.30 -11.83 23.66
C ASN A 2 4.77 -12.07 23.34
N ASN A 3 5.07 -12.33 22.07
CA ASN A 3 6.44 -12.53 21.64
C ASN A 3 7.15 -11.17 21.69
N LEU A 4 8.31 -11.08 22.37
CA LEU A 4 9.09 -9.84 22.47
C LEU A 4 9.41 -9.23 21.09
N ALA A 5 9.47 -10.06 20.04
CA ALA A 5 9.65 -9.63 18.66
C ALA A 5 8.46 -8.83 18.09
N ASP A 6 7.22 -9.09 18.52
CA ASP A 6 6.02 -8.34 18.08
C ASP A 6 6.02 -6.90 18.62
N ASN A 7 6.74 -6.67 19.73
CA ASN A 7 6.93 -5.34 20.29
C ASN A 7 8.03 -4.52 19.61
N LEU A 8 8.85 -5.13 18.75
CA LEU A 8 9.92 -4.44 18.01
C LEU A 8 9.49 -4.07 16.59
N SER A 9 8.57 -4.83 16.02
CA SER A 9 8.02 -4.58 14.69
C SER A 9 6.65 -3.91 14.76
N PHE A 10 6.41 -2.98 13.84
CA PHE A 10 5.10 -2.42 13.56
C PHE A 10 4.59 -3.09 12.28
N ARG A 11 3.35 -3.55 12.31
CA ARG A 11 2.67 -4.12 11.15
C ARG A 11 1.32 -3.45 10.99
N HIS A 12 0.99 -3.08 9.76
CA HIS A 12 -0.30 -2.54 9.40
C HIS A 12 -0.81 -3.21 8.14
N THR A 13 -2.10 -3.54 8.14
CA THR A 13 -2.75 -4.28 7.07
C THR A 13 -3.82 -3.40 6.44
N PHE A 14 -3.74 -3.23 5.12
CA PHE A 14 -4.73 -2.54 4.31
C PHE A 14 -5.58 -3.57 3.56
N ASN A 15 -6.89 -3.39 3.59
CA ASN A 15 -7.77 -4.08 2.66
C ASN A 15 -7.57 -3.48 1.25
N THR A 16 -7.25 -4.32 0.26
CA THR A 16 -6.84 -3.83 -1.07
C THR A 16 -7.97 -3.06 -1.76
N GLN A 17 -9.21 -3.55 -1.71
CA GLN A 17 -10.36 -2.85 -2.32
C GLN A 17 -10.52 -1.43 -1.78
N LYS A 18 -10.61 -1.30 -0.45
CA LYS A 18 -10.76 0.01 0.20
C LYS A 18 -9.59 0.95 -0.10
N LEU A 19 -8.38 0.41 -0.21
CA LEU A 19 -7.20 1.22 -0.50
C LEU A 19 -7.26 1.81 -1.92
N ILE A 20 -7.59 1.01 -2.92
CA ILE A 20 -7.68 1.48 -4.30
C ILE A 20 -8.82 2.50 -4.48
N GLU A 21 -9.97 2.28 -3.84
CA GLU A 21 -11.10 3.21 -3.87
C GLU A 21 -10.75 4.56 -3.23
N SER A 22 -10.10 4.54 -2.06
CA SER A 22 -9.74 5.77 -1.34
C SER A 22 -8.52 6.49 -1.93
N HIS A 23 -7.60 5.76 -2.57
CA HIS A 23 -6.35 6.29 -3.12
C HIS A 23 -6.13 5.78 -4.55
N PRO A 24 -6.93 6.22 -5.52
CA PRO A 24 -6.83 5.75 -6.90
C PRO A 24 -5.49 6.16 -7.55
N ALA A 25 -4.99 5.30 -8.44
CA ALA A 25 -3.73 5.52 -9.14
C ALA A 25 -3.74 6.79 -10.01
N LYS A 26 -2.82 7.72 -9.76
CA LYS A 26 -2.69 8.98 -10.52
C LYS A 26 -1.74 8.81 -11.72
N ILE A 27 -2.24 8.25 -12.81
CA ILE A 27 -1.44 7.94 -14.01
C ILE A 27 -1.49 9.09 -15.02
N ARG A 28 -0.35 9.75 -15.28
CA ARG A 28 -0.28 10.90 -16.19
C ARG A 28 0.05 10.53 -17.64
N ASN A 29 0.99 9.61 -17.87
CA ASN A 29 1.43 9.21 -19.21
C ASN A 29 0.32 8.46 -19.98
N ALA A 30 0.10 8.83 -21.25
CA ALA A 30 -0.98 8.30 -22.08
C ALA A 30 -0.90 6.78 -22.27
N ASN A 31 0.27 6.23 -22.57
CA ASN A 31 0.45 4.79 -22.77
C ASN A 31 0.22 4.03 -21.46
N LYS A 32 0.70 4.56 -20.33
CA LYS A 32 0.47 3.93 -19.01
C LYS A 32 -1.01 3.90 -18.62
N LYS A 33 -1.83 4.86 -19.06
CA LYS A 33 -3.29 4.82 -18.84
C LYS A 33 -3.94 3.65 -19.59
N ILE A 34 -3.52 3.41 -20.83
CA ILE A 34 -4.03 2.29 -21.65
C ILE A 34 -3.65 0.97 -21.00
N VAL A 35 -2.37 0.80 -20.65
CA VAL A 35 -1.88 -0.42 -19.97
C VAL A 35 -2.66 -0.66 -18.67
N TYR A 36 -2.86 0.38 -17.86
CA TYR A 36 -3.62 0.26 -16.62
C TYR A 36 -5.06 -0.18 -16.87
N ARG A 37 -5.75 0.39 -17.86
CA ARG A 37 -7.14 -0.01 -18.17
C ARG A 37 -7.25 -1.46 -18.64
N ILE A 38 -6.23 -1.98 -19.32
CA ILE A 38 -6.19 -3.38 -19.76
C ILE A 38 -5.94 -4.30 -18.56
N ALA A 39 -4.95 -3.98 -17.73
CA ALA A 39 -4.58 -4.80 -16.58
C ALA A 39 -5.58 -4.71 -15.41
N CYS A 40 -6.25 -3.57 -15.26
CA CYS A 40 -7.24 -3.27 -14.25
C CYS A 40 -8.44 -2.58 -14.90
N PRO A 41 -9.34 -3.34 -15.55
CA PRO A 41 -10.55 -2.81 -16.15
C PRO A 41 -11.44 -2.05 -15.15
N PRO A 42 -12.30 -1.14 -15.63
CA PRO A 42 -13.40 -0.62 -14.82
C PRO A 42 -14.17 -1.76 -14.17
N ASP A 43 -14.60 -1.57 -12.92
CA ASP A 43 -15.33 -2.57 -12.11
C ASP A 43 -14.52 -3.79 -11.65
N SER A 44 -13.19 -3.77 -11.81
CA SER A 44 -12.33 -4.78 -11.21
C SER A 44 -12.47 -4.81 -9.69
N ILE A 45 -12.63 -6.01 -9.13
CA ILE A 45 -12.63 -6.24 -7.68
C ILE A 45 -11.21 -6.60 -7.24
N HIS A 46 -10.68 -5.83 -6.30
CA HIS A 46 -9.35 -6.04 -5.73
C HIS A 46 -9.44 -6.86 -4.44
N HIS A 47 -9.04 -8.13 -4.53
CA HIS A 47 -9.02 -9.04 -3.39
C HIS A 47 -7.70 -9.00 -2.61
N GLY A 48 -7.75 -9.51 -1.38
CA GLY A 48 -6.58 -9.68 -0.53
C GLY A 48 -6.24 -8.46 0.33
N GLU A 49 -5.02 -8.48 0.84
CA GLU A 49 -4.51 -7.50 1.79
C GLU A 49 -3.11 -7.06 1.41
N ILE A 50 -2.83 -5.77 1.57
CA ILE A 50 -1.48 -5.22 1.49
C ILE A 50 -0.97 -5.03 2.90
N VAL A 51 0.12 -5.72 3.21
CA VAL A 51 0.73 -5.68 4.54
C VAL A 51 1.98 -4.83 4.49
N PHE A 52 1.98 -3.76 5.27
CA PHE A 52 3.17 -2.96 5.55
C PHE A 52 3.78 -3.39 6.88
N SER A 53 5.11 -3.49 6.93
CA SER A 53 5.85 -3.73 8.16
C SER A 53 7.11 -2.87 8.23
N ARG A 54 7.48 -2.46 9.45
CA ARG A 54 8.70 -1.71 9.74
C ARG A 54 9.16 -1.96 11.17
N TRP A 55 10.37 -1.52 11.52
CA TRP A 55 10.80 -1.43 12.92
C TRP A 55 10.07 -0.28 13.62
N ARG A 56 9.62 -0.51 14.87
CA ARG A 56 8.95 0.54 15.67
C ARG A 56 9.85 1.72 16.01
N SER A 57 11.16 1.48 16.06
CA SER A 57 12.16 2.50 16.37
C SER A 57 12.39 3.52 15.25
N ILE A 58 11.96 3.24 14.02
CA ILE A 58 12.12 4.15 12.88
C ILE A 58 10.82 4.92 12.74
N ALA A 59 10.80 6.25 12.91
CA ALA A 59 9.62 7.04 12.64
C ALA A 59 9.36 7.12 11.13
N LEU A 60 8.09 7.34 10.73
CA LEU A 60 7.75 7.27 9.30
C LEU A 60 8.21 8.54 8.58
N GLN A 61 8.21 9.65 9.34
CA GLN A 61 8.73 10.95 8.95
C GLN A 61 10.22 10.87 8.59
N ASP A 62 11.01 10.12 9.35
CA ASP A 62 12.45 9.94 9.13
C ASP A 62 12.77 9.27 7.77
N LEU A 63 11.82 8.53 7.20
CA LEU A 63 11.96 7.91 5.87
C LEU A 63 11.55 8.86 4.73
N CYS A 64 10.84 9.95 5.03
CA CYS A 64 10.28 10.86 4.04
C CYS A 64 11.12 12.13 3.82
N GLU A 65 12.16 12.41 4.62
CA GLU A 65 13.01 13.61 4.48
C GLU A 65 13.98 13.58 3.27
N GLY A 66 13.84 12.62 2.35
CA GLY A 66 14.76 12.44 1.22
C GLY A 66 14.12 12.29 -0.16
N PHE A 67 12.82 12.58 -0.32
CA PHE A 67 12.11 12.44 -1.61
C PHE A 67 11.43 13.73 -2.06
#